data_AF-A0A0K3CMY1-F1
#
_entry.id   AF-A0A0K3CMY1-F1
#
_cell.length_a   1.000
_cell.length_b   1.000
_cell.length_c   1.000
_cell.angle_alpha   90.00
_cell.angle_beta   90.00
_cell.angle_gamma   90.00
#
_symmetry.space_group_name_H-M   'P 1'
#
loop_
_entity.id
_entity.type
_entity.pdbx_description
1 polymer ?
#
loop_
_entity_poly.entity_id
_entity_poly.type
_entity_poly.pdbx_seq_one_letter_code
_entity_poly.pdbx_strand_id
1 'polypeptide(L)'
;MPSIKSCLASLALVALAISPVAATPLKVNDAALVRRAPEPAFFSNEAAIEKRDVSRKEIAARLKRAKIAAARKAKRENRERDTSELVKRHVAALHEREGVTEEVLERRAIVERALRRTRCGVNDRICTQSVTSPSDLPANGRAVCGPNHLCQVGCQPGYVLTNGACVASEPTCGPNSCGTTPNGVFLCSGANTCALVCDTSNGYTARGNQCINTNTDAANCGTVGNACPASYNGVGQPVCRGGSCRIACPPGTVNRLTQDRSAFYCYGTPLGV
;
A
#
# COMPACT_ATOMS: atom_id res chain seq x y z
N MET A 1 -43.00 -1.05 2.94
CA MET A 1 -43.77 -2.15 3.57
C MET A 1 -44.28 -3.04 2.45
N PRO A 2 -44.17 -4.39 2.47
CA PRO A 2 -43.90 -5.36 3.56
C PRO A 2 -42.42 -5.85 3.59
N SER A 3 -41.78 -6.20 4.72
CA SER A 3 -41.98 -7.27 5.76
C SER A 3 -41.42 -8.64 5.30
N ILE A 4 -40.19 -9.01 5.68
CA ILE A 4 -39.74 -9.75 6.89
C ILE A 4 -40.15 -11.24 6.89
N LYS A 5 -39.15 -12.11 6.66
CA LYS A 5 -38.93 -13.51 7.14
C LYS A 5 -38.47 -14.44 6.01
N SER A 6 -37.51 -15.31 6.34
CA SER A 6 -36.82 -16.35 5.54
C SER A 6 -35.45 -15.86 5.01
N CYS A 7 -34.28 -16.31 5.44
CA CYS A 7 -33.88 -17.44 6.28
C CYS A 7 -32.56 -17.09 6.99
N LEU A 8 -32.55 -17.21 8.32
CA LEU A 8 -31.33 -17.35 9.13
C LEU A 8 -30.98 -18.84 9.21
N ALA A 9 -29.85 -19.22 8.61
CA ALA A 9 -28.99 -20.37 8.95
C ALA A 9 -27.99 -20.46 7.78
N SER A 10 -26.69 -20.24 7.97
CA SER A 10 -25.83 -21.31 8.47
C SER A 10 -24.47 -20.72 8.88
N LEU A 11 -24.13 -20.92 10.15
CA LEU A 11 -22.82 -20.70 10.73
C LEU A 11 -21.89 -21.88 10.39
N ALA A 12 -20.61 -21.53 10.24
CA ALA A 12 -19.42 -22.31 10.60
C ALA A 12 -18.73 -23.21 9.56
N LEU A 13 -17.39 -23.10 9.61
CA LEU A 13 -16.34 -24.05 9.25
C LEU A 13 -15.94 -24.17 7.77
N VAL A 14 -14.95 -23.35 7.37
CA VAL A 14 -13.94 -23.79 6.39
C VAL A 14 -12.60 -23.87 7.12
N ALA A 15 -12.37 -25.05 7.71
CA ALA A 15 -11.08 -25.47 8.25
C ALA A 15 -10.19 -25.99 7.11
N LEU A 16 -8.89 -25.80 7.30
CA LEU A 16 -7.79 -26.16 6.42
C LEU A 16 -7.87 -27.61 5.88
N ALA A 17 -7.85 -27.75 4.55
CA ALA A 17 -7.56 -29.03 3.89
C ALA A 17 -6.03 -29.20 3.79
N ILE A 18 -5.46 -29.98 4.71
CA ILE A 18 -4.15 -30.62 4.55
C ILE A 18 -4.46 -32.09 4.23
N SER A 19 -4.11 -32.53 3.04
CA SER A 19 -4.28 -33.90 2.55
C SER A 19 -3.32 -34.87 3.27
N PRO A 20 -3.77 -36.07 3.70
CA PRO A 20 -2.88 -37.16 4.03
C PRO A 20 -2.60 -38.00 2.76
N VAL A 21 -1.33 -38.14 2.41
CA VAL A 21 -0.87 -39.11 1.40
C VAL A 21 -1.00 -40.51 2.00
N ALA A 22 -1.84 -41.34 1.40
CA ALA A 22 -2.00 -42.74 1.73
C ALA A 22 -0.72 -43.53 1.35
N ALA A 23 -0.10 -44.19 2.32
CA ALA A 23 0.93 -45.20 2.09
C ALA A 23 0.27 -46.58 1.99
N THR A 24 0.52 -47.29 0.90
CA THR A 24 0.13 -48.69 0.71
C THR A 24 1.06 -49.62 1.51
N PRO A 25 0.56 -50.70 2.14
CA PRO A 25 1.42 -51.68 2.79
C PRO A 25 1.97 -52.68 1.76
N LEU A 26 3.30 -52.72 1.63
CA LEU A 26 4.01 -53.79 0.92
C LEU A 26 3.94 -55.08 1.74
N LYS A 27 3.45 -56.15 1.11
CA LYS A 27 3.48 -57.52 1.64
C LYS A 27 4.92 -58.02 1.67
N VAL A 28 5.41 -58.36 2.87
CA VAL A 28 6.67 -59.07 3.08
C VAL A 28 6.40 -60.56 2.91
N ASN A 29 7.06 -61.20 1.94
CA ASN A 29 7.12 -62.65 1.85
C ASN A 29 8.35 -63.12 2.63
N ASP A 30 8.11 -63.94 3.64
CA ASP A 30 9.11 -64.72 4.36
C ASP A 30 9.69 -65.78 3.43
N ALA A 31 10.92 -65.57 2.97
CA ALA A 31 11.80 -66.65 2.56
C ALA A 31 13.27 -66.22 2.62
N ALA A 32 14.02 -66.98 3.40
CA ALA A 32 15.43 -67.26 3.19
C ALA A 32 16.47 -66.25 3.72
N LEU A 33 17.15 -66.75 4.76
CA LEU A 33 18.60 -66.67 5.01
C LEU A 33 19.11 -65.53 5.90
N VAL A 34 19.06 -65.85 7.20
CA VAL A 34 20.10 -65.52 8.18
C VAL A 34 21.49 -65.79 7.57
N ARG A 35 22.26 -64.73 7.35
CA ARG A 35 23.72 -64.78 7.42
C ARG A 35 24.16 -63.85 8.54
N ARG A 36 24.62 -64.45 9.64
CA ARG A 36 25.45 -63.78 10.64
C ARG A 36 26.76 -63.39 9.97
N ALA A 37 27.01 -62.10 9.85
CA ALA A 37 28.36 -61.55 9.74
C ALA A 37 28.69 -60.82 11.05
N PRO A 38 29.88 -61.02 11.63
CA PRO A 38 30.30 -60.30 12.82
C PRO A 38 30.94 -58.98 12.37
N GLU A 39 30.37 -57.85 12.81
CA GLU A 39 31.06 -56.59 13.17
C GLU A 39 30.03 -55.47 13.36
N PRO A 40 30.02 -54.74 14.49
CA PRO A 40 29.16 -53.59 14.65
C PRO A 40 29.82 -52.41 13.92
N ALA A 41 29.42 -52.18 12.67
CA ALA A 41 29.72 -50.90 12.04
C ALA A 41 28.85 -49.83 12.73
N PHE A 42 29.45 -49.14 13.70
CA PHE A 42 28.96 -47.88 14.26
C PHE A 42 28.93 -46.80 13.17
N PHE A 43 28.04 -46.93 12.17
CA PHE A 43 27.65 -45.79 11.36
C PHE A 43 26.62 -45.04 12.17
N SER A 44 27.12 -44.05 12.89
CA SER A 44 26.33 -43.32 13.82
C SER A 44 25.24 -42.51 13.12
N ASN A 45 24.04 -42.55 13.68
CA ASN A 45 22.89 -41.77 13.23
C ASN A 45 23.10 -40.25 13.41
N GLU A 46 24.27 -39.82 13.92
CA GLU A 46 24.60 -38.41 14.15
C GLU A 46 24.42 -37.56 12.89
N ALA A 47 24.87 -37.99 11.72
CA ALA A 47 24.73 -37.18 10.49
C ALA A 47 23.26 -36.99 10.06
N ALA A 48 22.38 -37.93 10.37
CA ALA A 48 20.94 -37.82 10.09
C ALA A 48 20.19 -37.01 11.17
N ILE A 49 20.65 -37.09 12.43
CA ILE A 49 20.16 -36.28 13.56
C ILE A 49 20.56 -34.80 13.36
N GLU A 50 21.81 -34.53 12.98
CA GLU A 50 22.31 -33.19 12.69
C GLU A 50 21.54 -32.51 11.54
N LYS A 51 21.27 -33.23 10.43
CA LYS A 51 20.45 -32.69 9.33
C LYS A 51 19.02 -32.34 9.76
N ARG A 52 18.42 -33.13 10.66
CA ARG A 52 17.10 -32.86 11.23
C ARG A 52 17.12 -31.64 12.15
N ASP A 53 18.17 -31.46 12.93
CA ASP A 53 18.32 -30.31 13.83
C ASP A 53 18.62 -29.01 13.07
N VAL A 54 19.42 -29.07 11.99
CA VAL A 54 19.62 -27.96 11.06
C VAL A 54 18.28 -27.58 10.39
N SER A 55 17.51 -28.56 9.92
CA SER A 55 16.19 -28.33 9.32
C SER A 55 15.19 -27.71 10.31
N ARG A 56 15.14 -28.21 11.56
CA ARG A 56 14.30 -27.63 12.63
C ARG A 56 14.68 -26.20 12.98
N LYS A 57 15.99 -25.90 13.07
CA LYS A 57 16.51 -24.55 13.30
C LYS A 57 16.14 -23.60 12.16
N GLU A 58 16.23 -24.05 10.91
CA GLU A 58 15.86 -23.24 9.74
C GLU A 58 14.35 -22.96 9.70
N ILE A 59 13.51 -23.97 9.94
CA ILE A 59 12.05 -23.81 10.03
C ILE A 59 11.68 -22.86 11.17
N ALA A 60 12.29 -23.01 12.36
CA ALA A 60 12.06 -22.12 13.49
C ALA A 60 12.48 -20.67 13.17
N ALA A 61 13.62 -20.48 12.47
CA ALA A 61 14.06 -19.17 12.01
C ALA A 61 13.09 -18.55 11.01
N ARG A 62 12.55 -19.33 10.06
CA ARG A 62 11.53 -18.87 9.09
C ARG A 62 10.24 -18.47 9.80
N LEU A 63 9.76 -19.26 10.75
CA LEU A 63 8.59 -18.94 11.56
C LEU A 63 8.80 -17.67 12.39
N LYS A 64 9.98 -17.49 12.99
CA LYS A 64 10.32 -16.26 13.74
C LYS A 64 10.33 -15.03 12.84
N ARG A 65 10.96 -15.11 11.65
CA ARG A 65 10.96 -14.04 10.65
C ARG A 65 9.54 -13.71 10.18
N ALA A 66 8.72 -14.72 9.91
CA ALA A 66 7.33 -14.56 9.52
C ALA A 66 6.49 -13.88 10.62
N LYS A 67 6.64 -14.27 11.89
CA LYS A 67 5.96 -13.64 13.03
C LYS A 67 6.37 -12.17 13.20
N ILE A 68 7.66 -11.85 13.08
CA ILE A 68 8.13 -10.46 13.15
C ILE A 68 7.56 -9.63 11.99
N ALA A 69 7.55 -10.19 10.77
CA ALA A 69 6.96 -9.53 9.61
C ALA A 69 5.46 -9.28 9.81
N ALA A 70 4.72 -10.27 10.31
CA ALA A 70 3.29 -10.15 10.62
C ALA A 70 3.02 -9.10 11.71
N ALA A 71 3.80 -9.09 12.79
CA ALA A 71 3.67 -8.09 13.86
C ALA A 71 3.95 -6.66 13.37
N ARG A 72 4.96 -6.48 12.51
CA ARG A 72 5.24 -5.18 11.87
C ARG A 72 4.10 -4.74 10.95
N LYS A 73 3.53 -5.66 10.18
CA LYS A 73 2.37 -5.41 9.32
C LYS A 73 1.16 -4.97 10.15
N ALA A 74 0.82 -5.71 11.20
CA ALA A 74 -0.29 -5.37 12.10
C ALA A 74 -0.10 -3.99 12.77
N LYS A 75 1.13 -3.65 13.19
CA LYS A 75 1.43 -2.32 13.75
C LYS A 75 1.23 -1.20 12.72
N ARG A 76 1.59 -1.43 11.45
CA ARG A 76 1.37 -0.48 10.35
C ARG A 76 -0.12 -0.26 10.10
N GLU A 77 -0.89 -1.34 10.01
CA GLU A 77 -2.35 -1.29 9.81
C GLU A 77 -3.06 -0.56 10.97
N ASN A 78 -2.64 -0.80 12.21
CA ASN A 78 -3.15 -0.06 13.37
C ASN A 78 -2.85 1.43 13.26
N ARG A 79 -1.61 1.81 12.92
CA ARG A 79 -1.24 3.22 12.75
C ARG A 79 -2.03 3.88 11.63
N GLU A 80 -2.22 3.20 10.50
CA GLU A 80 -3.03 3.71 9.38
C GLU A 80 -4.48 3.95 9.82
N ARG A 81 -5.07 3.00 10.57
CA ARG A 81 -6.40 3.17 11.15
C ARG A 81 -6.47 4.35 12.12
N ASP A 82 -5.51 4.48 13.04
CA ASP A 82 -5.47 5.58 14.01
C ASP A 82 -5.38 6.94 13.29
N THR A 83 -4.54 7.04 12.26
CA THR A 83 -4.47 8.24 11.42
C THR A 83 -5.76 8.51 10.66
N SER A 84 -6.41 7.47 10.13
CA SER A 84 -7.70 7.60 9.44
C SER A 84 -8.79 8.10 10.39
N GLU A 85 -8.86 7.57 11.60
CA GLU A 85 -9.83 8.01 12.63
C GLU A 85 -9.54 9.42 13.16
N LEU A 86 -8.27 9.81 13.23
CA LEU A 86 -7.90 11.20 13.56
C LEU A 86 -8.39 12.17 12.48
N VAL A 87 -8.12 11.85 11.22
CA VAL A 87 -8.57 12.66 10.08
C VAL A 87 -10.09 12.76 10.07
N LYS A 88 -10.81 11.63 10.22
CA LYS A 88 -12.28 11.65 10.24
C LYS A 88 -12.83 12.59 11.31
N ARG A 89 -12.28 12.56 12.53
CA ARG A 89 -12.68 13.46 13.62
C ARG A 89 -12.42 14.92 13.28
N HIS A 90 -11.26 15.24 12.71
CA HIS A 90 -10.94 16.62 12.35
C HIS A 90 -11.80 17.14 11.19
N VAL A 91 -12.03 16.32 10.16
CA VAL A 91 -12.91 16.65 9.03
C VAL A 91 -14.36 16.82 9.49
N ALA A 92 -14.85 15.98 10.40
CA ALA A 92 -16.19 16.14 10.98
C ALA A 92 -16.32 17.48 11.73
N ALA A 93 -15.30 17.87 12.52
CA ALA A 93 -15.29 19.16 13.21
C ALA A 93 -15.26 20.35 12.23
N LEU A 94 -14.58 20.23 11.09
CA LEU A 94 -14.61 21.25 10.04
C LEU A 94 -15.99 21.35 9.39
N HIS A 95 -16.60 20.22 9.04
CA HIS A 95 -17.96 20.19 8.48
C HIS A 95 -18.99 20.80 9.43
N GLU A 96 -18.87 20.53 10.74
CA GLU A 96 -19.74 21.12 11.76
C GLU A 96 -19.56 22.64 11.85
N ARG A 97 -18.32 23.14 11.85
CA ARG A 97 -18.02 24.59 11.84
C ARG A 97 -18.52 25.29 10.58
N GLU A 98 -18.46 24.60 9.44
CA GLU A 98 -18.95 25.10 8.15
C GLU A 98 -20.48 24.96 7.99
N GLY A 99 -21.16 24.25 8.91
CA GLY A 99 -22.60 23.99 8.81
C GLY A 99 -22.99 23.10 7.62
N VAL A 100 -22.09 22.21 7.19
CA VAL A 100 -22.30 21.36 6.01
C VAL A 100 -23.30 20.24 6.37
N THR A 101 -24.41 20.18 5.65
CA THR A 101 -25.41 19.11 5.78
C THR A 101 -25.00 17.86 4.99
N GLU A 102 -25.57 16.71 5.36
CA GLU A 102 -25.35 15.45 4.65
C GLU A 102 -25.69 15.55 3.16
N GLU A 103 -26.77 16.26 2.80
CA GLU A 103 -27.17 16.51 1.41
C GLU A 103 -26.08 17.22 0.59
N VAL A 104 -25.37 18.18 1.21
CA VAL A 104 -24.24 18.87 0.56
C VAL A 104 -23.08 17.90 0.36
N LEU A 105 -22.81 17.00 1.31
CA LEU A 105 -21.75 16.00 1.17
C LEU A 105 -22.05 15.00 0.05
N GLU A 106 -23.29 14.55 -0.08
CA GLU A 106 -23.71 13.69 -1.18
C GLU A 106 -23.56 14.38 -2.53
N ARG A 107 -23.99 15.64 -2.62
CA ARG A 107 -23.82 16.47 -3.83
C ARG A 107 -22.35 16.64 -4.20
N ARG A 108 -21.49 16.99 -3.22
CA ARG A 108 -20.03 17.08 -3.41
C ARG A 108 -19.45 15.78 -3.95
N ALA A 109 -19.86 14.63 -3.41
CA ALA A 109 -19.37 13.32 -3.88
C ALA A 109 -19.80 13.01 -5.33
N ILE A 110 -20.99 13.44 -5.74
CA ILE A 110 -21.45 13.32 -7.14
C ILE A 110 -20.60 14.20 -8.06
N VAL A 111 -20.37 15.46 -7.67
CA VAL A 111 -19.56 16.40 -8.44
C VAL A 111 -18.11 15.94 -8.55
N GLU A 112 -17.52 15.42 -7.47
CA GLU A 112 -16.17 14.84 -7.52
C GLU A 112 -16.08 13.69 -8.53
N ARG A 113 -17.06 12.78 -8.55
CA ARG A 113 -17.12 11.69 -9.54
C ARG A 113 -17.28 12.21 -10.97
N ALA A 114 -18.07 13.27 -11.16
CA ALA A 114 -18.25 13.92 -12.45
C ALA A 114 -16.94 14.57 -12.93
N LEU A 115 -16.25 15.33 -12.06
CA LEU A 115 -14.96 15.94 -12.35
C LEU A 115 -13.93 14.91 -12.80
N ARG A 116 -13.84 13.77 -12.10
CA ARG A 116 -12.90 12.68 -12.45
C ARG A 116 -13.15 12.07 -13.85
N ARG A 117 -14.28 12.36 -14.50
CA ARG A 117 -14.59 11.95 -15.87
C ARG A 117 -14.37 13.07 -16.90
N THR A 118 -14.25 14.31 -16.46
CA THR A 118 -14.01 15.46 -17.31
C THR A 118 -12.54 15.54 -17.67
N ARG A 119 -12.23 15.54 -18.97
CA ARG A 119 -10.87 15.79 -19.45
C ARG A 119 -10.57 17.28 -19.43
N CYS A 120 -9.35 17.63 -19.06
CA CYS A 120 -8.85 18.99 -19.05
C CYS A 120 -7.53 19.10 -19.83
N GLY A 121 -7.21 20.31 -20.28
CA GLY A 121 -5.99 20.62 -21.00
C GLY A 121 -4.84 20.97 -20.07
N VAL A 122 -4.17 22.10 -20.32
CA VAL A 122 -3.09 22.61 -19.46
C VAL A 122 -3.63 23.49 -18.32
N ASN A 123 -4.84 24.03 -18.48
CA ASN A 123 -5.42 25.00 -17.56
C ASN A 123 -6.63 24.43 -16.79
N ASP A 124 -6.86 24.97 -15.60
CA ASP A 124 -7.97 24.58 -14.71
C ASP A 124 -9.35 25.05 -15.19
N ARG A 125 -9.42 25.86 -16.26
CA ARG A 125 -10.66 26.52 -16.73
C ARG A 125 -11.81 25.54 -17.00
N ILE A 126 -11.51 24.39 -17.61
CA ILE A 126 -12.53 23.37 -17.90
C ILE A 126 -13.07 22.78 -16.59
N CYS A 127 -12.18 22.57 -15.62
CA CYS A 127 -12.54 22.01 -14.32
C CYS A 127 -13.38 22.98 -13.50
N THR A 128 -13.02 24.27 -13.48
CA THR A 128 -13.82 25.29 -12.78
C THR A 128 -15.18 25.51 -13.43
N GLN A 129 -15.28 25.43 -14.75
CA GLN A 129 -16.57 25.49 -15.48
C GLN A 129 -17.46 24.25 -15.26
N SER A 130 -16.86 23.11 -14.88
CA SER A 130 -17.59 21.88 -14.59
C SER A 130 -18.22 21.88 -13.19
N VAL A 131 -17.87 22.86 -12.35
CA VAL A 131 -18.45 23.04 -11.01
C VAL A 131 -19.66 23.97 -11.14
N THR A 132 -20.83 23.47 -10.76
CA THR A 132 -22.11 24.18 -10.90
C THR A 132 -22.37 25.17 -9.77
N SER A 133 -21.92 24.87 -8.56
CA SER A 133 -22.08 25.73 -7.38
C SER A 133 -20.78 25.81 -6.59
N PRO A 134 -20.43 26.97 -6.00
CA PRO A 134 -19.30 27.07 -5.07
C PRO A 134 -19.39 26.09 -3.88
N SER A 135 -20.61 25.71 -3.49
CA SER A 135 -20.85 24.74 -2.40
C SER A 135 -20.49 23.29 -2.77
N ASP A 136 -20.33 23.00 -4.06
CA ASP A 136 -19.98 21.66 -4.57
C ASP A 136 -18.49 21.32 -4.35
N LEU A 137 -17.70 22.27 -3.88
CA LEU A 137 -16.34 22.07 -3.41
C LEU A 137 -16.27 22.25 -1.89
N PRO A 138 -15.36 21.57 -1.20
CA PRO A 138 -15.07 21.86 0.20
C PRO A 138 -14.54 23.29 0.36
N ALA A 139 -14.62 23.86 1.57
CA ALA A 139 -14.00 25.15 1.84
C ALA A 139 -12.49 25.08 1.53
N ASN A 140 -11.93 26.15 0.98
CA ASN A 140 -10.55 26.19 0.46
C ASN A 140 -10.26 25.15 -0.65
N GLY A 141 -11.30 24.53 -1.21
CA GLY A 141 -11.23 23.65 -2.36
C GLY A 141 -11.24 24.42 -3.68
N ARG A 142 -10.64 23.82 -4.69
CA ARG A 142 -10.69 24.28 -6.09
C ARG A 142 -10.73 23.09 -7.04
N ALA A 143 -11.39 23.23 -8.18
CA ALA A 143 -11.32 22.23 -9.25
C ALA A 143 -10.03 22.46 -10.08
N VAL A 144 -9.17 21.46 -10.15
CA VAL A 144 -7.87 21.53 -10.83
C VAL A 144 -7.72 20.46 -11.88
N CYS A 145 -6.92 20.74 -12.90
CA CYS A 145 -6.51 19.75 -13.86
C CYS A 145 -5.39 18.89 -13.28
N GLY A 146 -5.67 17.60 -13.10
CA GLY A 146 -4.69 16.63 -12.64
C GLY A 146 -3.64 16.29 -13.70
N PRO A 147 -2.52 15.65 -13.30
CA PRO A 147 -1.45 15.25 -14.23
C PRO A 147 -1.89 14.17 -15.24
N ASN A 148 -3.04 13.54 -15.01
CA ASN A 148 -3.70 12.59 -15.90
C ASN A 148 -4.64 13.26 -16.92
N HIS A 149 -4.62 14.59 -17.02
CA HIS A 149 -5.55 15.37 -17.85
C HIS A 149 -7.02 15.13 -17.50
N LEU A 150 -7.29 14.81 -16.23
CA LEU A 150 -8.65 14.69 -15.68
C LEU A 150 -8.84 15.73 -14.60
N CYS A 151 -10.05 16.29 -14.52
CA CYS A 151 -10.38 17.20 -13.45
C CYS A 151 -10.46 16.45 -12.12
N GLN A 152 -10.00 17.11 -11.07
CA GLN A 152 -10.08 16.60 -9.71
C GLN A 152 -10.32 17.76 -8.74
N VAL A 153 -10.84 17.43 -7.57
CA VAL A 153 -10.85 18.36 -6.44
C VAL A 153 -9.42 18.49 -5.95
N GLY A 154 -8.95 19.73 -5.83
CA GLY A 154 -7.68 20.10 -5.20
C GLY A 154 -7.93 21.14 -4.11
N CYS A 155 -6.88 21.48 -3.37
CA CYS A 155 -6.95 22.47 -2.30
C CYS A 155 -6.09 23.69 -2.61
N GLN A 156 -6.47 24.84 -2.04
CA GLN A 156 -5.66 26.05 -2.02
C GLN A 156 -4.28 25.79 -1.39
N PRO A 157 -3.24 26.57 -1.76
CA PRO A 157 -1.93 26.43 -1.13
C PRO A 157 -2.02 26.51 0.39
N GLY A 158 -1.32 25.62 1.10
CA GLY A 158 -1.39 25.51 2.57
C GLY A 158 -2.45 24.53 3.09
N TYR A 159 -3.27 23.95 2.20
CA TYR A 159 -4.27 22.94 2.54
C TYR A 159 -4.00 21.62 1.83
N VAL A 160 -4.37 20.51 2.47
CA VAL A 160 -4.26 19.16 1.92
C VAL A 160 -5.63 18.49 1.84
N LEU A 161 -5.92 17.85 0.71
CA LEU A 161 -7.18 17.15 0.50
C LEU A 161 -7.19 15.83 1.28
N THR A 162 -8.02 15.75 2.31
CA THR A 162 -8.14 14.56 3.14
C THR A 162 -9.61 14.23 3.40
N ASN A 163 -10.04 13.01 3.07
CA ASN A 163 -11.43 12.56 3.20
C ASN A 163 -12.47 13.54 2.61
N GLY A 164 -12.17 14.16 1.46
CA GLY A 164 -13.07 15.07 0.76
C GLY A 164 -13.09 16.52 1.28
N ALA A 165 -12.28 16.84 2.29
CA ALA A 165 -12.14 18.19 2.83
C ALA A 165 -10.72 18.73 2.68
N CYS A 166 -10.57 20.04 2.52
CA CYS A 166 -9.27 20.70 2.50
C CYS A 166 -8.89 21.13 3.91
N VAL A 167 -7.92 20.43 4.48
CA VAL A 167 -7.51 20.61 5.87
C VAL A 167 -6.21 21.42 5.93
N ALA A 168 -6.14 22.40 6.83
CA ALA A 168 -4.91 23.15 7.12
C ALA A 168 -4.10 22.45 8.22
N SER A 169 -2.80 22.71 8.25
CA SER A 169 -1.96 22.26 9.36
C SER A 169 -2.26 23.09 10.61
N GLU A 170 -2.47 22.41 11.74
CA GLU A 170 -2.52 23.10 13.03
C GLU A 170 -1.10 23.56 13.40
N PRO A 171 -0.91 24.85 13.75
CA PRO A 171 0.40 25.36 14.12
C PRO A 171 0.81 24.96 15.53
N THR A 172 -0.16 24.66 16.41
CA THR A 172 0.10 24.26 17.80
C THR A 172 -0.93 23.24 18.28
N CYS A 173 -0.47 22.30 19.10
CA CYS A 173 -1.32 21.40 19.88
C CYS A 173 -0.97 21.58 21.35
N GLY A 174 -1.77 22.37 22.07
CA GLY A 174 -1.50 22.72 23.47
C GLY A 174 -0.22 23.55 23.58
N PRO A 175 0.75 23.16 24.43
CA PRO A 175 2.03 23.86 24.55
C PRO A 175 3.01 23.55 23.41
N ASN A 176 2.71 22.55 22.57
CA ASN A 176 3.64 22.08 21.56
C ASN A 176 3.39 22.76 20.21
N SER A 177 4.44 23.36 19.65
CA SER A 177 4.42 23.87 18.28
C SER A 177 4.54 22.72 17.27
N CYS A 178 3.67 22.72 16.28
CA CYS A 178 3.69 21.78 15.18
C CYS A 178 4.43 22.40 13.99
N GLY A 179 5.12 21.54 13.22
CA GLY A 179 5.81 21.98 12.02
C GLY A 179 4.84 22.21 10.85
N THR A 180 5.43 22.49 9.70
CA THR A 180 4.77 22.36 8.40
C THR A 180 5.56 21.37 7.55
N THR A 181 4.88 20.67 6.65
CA THR A 181 5.57 19.77 5.70
C THR A 181 4.88 19.83 4.34
N PRO A 182 5.61 19.83 3.22
CA PRO A 182 4.99 19.74 1.91
C PRO A 182 4.17 18.45 1.75
N ASN A 183 2.99 18.56 1.12
CA ASN A 183 2.09 17.41 0.88
C ASN A 183 1.62 16.69 2.16
N GLY A 184 1.57 17.40 3.29
CA GLY A 184 1.00 16.92 4.53
C GLY A 184 0.62 18.04 5.49
N VAL A 185 -0.13 17.68 6.52
CA VAL A 185 -0.59 18.58 7.58
C VAL A 185 -0.37 17.94 8.94
N PHE A 186 -0.13 18.75 9.96
CA PHE A 186 -0.12 18.30 11.34
C PHE A 186 -1.50 18.52 11.95
N LEU A 187 -2.06 17.47 12.53
CA LEU A 187 -3.33 17.50 13.26
C LEU A 187 -3.09 17.13 14.73
N CYS A 188 -3.89 17.69 15.63
CA CYS A 188 -3.78 17.40 17.05
C CYS A 188 -4.38 16.04 17.39
N SER A 189 -3.51 15.05 17.64
CA SER A 189 -3.89 13.75 18.19
C SER A 189 -3.97 13.86 19.72
N GLY A 190 -5.03 14.50 20.22
CA GLY A 190 -5.17 14.87 21.62
C GLY A 190 -4.54 16.23 21.94
N ALA A 191 -4.54 16.63 23.23
CA ALA A 191 -4.23 18.01 23.61
C ALA A 191 -2.80 18.47 23.25
N ASN A 192 -1.81 17.58 23.29
CA ASN A 192 -0.40 17.97 23.24
C ASN A 192 0.43 17.21 22.18
N THR A 193 -0.18 16.58 21.19
CA THR A 193 0.59 15.75 20.22
C THR A 193 0.23 16.10 18.78
N CYS A 194 1.23 16.59 18.03
CA CYS A 194 1.13 16.81 16.60
C CYS A 194 1.29 15.48 15.86
N ALA A 195 0.29 15.06 15.12
CA ALA A 195 0.33 13.90 14.25
C ALA A 195 0.38 14.34 12.79
N LEU A 196 1.40 13.89 12.05
CA LEU A 196 1.52 14.16 10.63
C LEU A 196 0.55 13.26 9.83
N VAL A 197 -0.26 13.90 9.00
CA VAL A 197 -1.11 13.28 7.99
C VAL A 197 -0.62 13.71 6.61
N CYS A 198 -0.27 12.75 5.77
CA CYS A 198 0.17 13.01 4.40
C CYS A 198 -0.98 12.91 3.41
N ASP A 199 -0.81 13.54 2.25
CA ASP A 199 -1.72 13.41 1.12
C ASP A 199 -1.64 12.01 0.49
N THR A 200 -2.35 11.06 1.09
CA THR A 200 -2.41 9.68 0.61
C THR A 200 -3.10 9.59 -0.75
N SER A 201 -3.98 10.55 -1.09
CA SER A 201 -4.69 10.60 -2.38
C SER A 201 -3.71 10.78 -3.53
N ASN A 202 -2.64 11.56 -3.30
CA ASN A 202 -1.55 11.77 -4.27
C ASN A 202 -0.34 10.83 -4.07
N GLY A 203 -0.47 9.80 -3.22
CA GLY A 203 0.54 8.76 -3.04
C GLY A 203 1.63 9.08 -2.03
N TYR A 204 1.40 10.04 -1.12
CA TYR A 204 2.35 10.36 -0.07
C TYR A 204 2.16 9.50 1.17
N THR A 205 3.28 9.06 1.76
CA THR A 205 3.32 8.28 3.00
C THR A 205 4.22 8.99 4.02
N ALA A 206 3.80 8.98 5.29
CA ALA A 206 4.55 9.61 6.37
C ALA A 206 5.82 8.84 6.75
N ARG A 207 6.97 9.53 6.76
CA ARG A 207 8.24 9.05 7.33
C ARG A 207 8.82 10.15 8.22
N GLY A 208 8.80 9.91 9.54
CA GLY A 208 9.16 10.94 10.51
C GLY A 208 8.24 12.16 10.34
N ASN A 209 8.83 13.33 10.11
CA ASN A 209 8.13 14.61 9.91
C ASN A 209 7.99 15.01 8.43
N GLN A 210 8.15 14.05 7.51
CA GLN A 210 8.10 14.28 6.07
C GLN A 210 7.09 13.36 5.38
N CYS A 211 6.51 13.87 4.29
CA CYS A 211 5.65 13.11 3.39
C CYS A 211 6.44 12.72 2.14
N ILE A 212 6.61 11.41 1.94
CA ILE A 212 7.39 10.84 0.83
C ILE A 212 6.44 10.27 -0.20
N ASN A 213 6.63 10.61 -1.48
CA ASN A 213 5.79 10.10 -2.55
C ASN A 213 6.17 8.65 -2.91
N THR A 214 5.41 7.67 -2.47
CA THR A 214 5.70 6.27 -2.79
C THR A 214 5.21 5.85 -4.18
N ASN A 215 4.51 6.73 -4.91
CA ASN A 215 3.97 6.42 -6.24
C ASN A 215 4.86 6.84 -7.40
N THR A 216 5.70 7.85 -7.21
CA THR A 216 6.54 8.45 -8.27
C THR A 216 8.01 8.64 -7.89
N ASP A 217 8.37 8.60 -6.61
CA ASP A 217 9.76 8.68 -6.19
C ASP A 217 10.48 7.34 -6.41
N ALA A 218 11.48 7.34 -7.31
CA ALA A 218 12.29 6.16 -7.60
C ALA A 218 13.11 5.69 -6.39
N ALA A 219 13.40 6.53 -5.40
CA ALA A 219 14.12 6.13 -4.18
C ALA A 219 13.21 5.51 -3.10
N ASN A 220 11.88 5.62 -3.24
CA ASN A 220 10.90 5.22 -2.22
C ASN A 220 9.67 4.52 -2.83
N CYS A 221 9.86 3.77 -3.91
CA CYS A 221 8.77 3.29 -4.74
C CYS A 221 7.98 2.15 -4.10
N GLY A 222 6.66 2.31 -4.00
CA GLY A 222 5.73 1.36 -3.37
C GLY A 222 5.81 1.35 -1.84
N THR A 223 7.03 1.45 -1.28
CA THR A 223 7.28 1.59 0.15
C THR A 223 8.48 2.49 0.39
N VAL A 224 8.44 3.25 1.49
CA VAL A 224 9.55 4.09 1.94
C VAL A 224 10.85 3.27 2.03
N GLY A 225 11.91 3.75 1.39
CA GLY A 225 13.23 3.12 1.33
C GLY A 225 13.40 2.04 0.26
N ASN A 226 12.37 1.73 -0.54
CA ASN A 226 12.49 0.82 -1.67
C ASN A 226 12.97 1.57 -2.92
N ALA A 227 14.28 1.64 -3.11
CA ALA A 227 14.88 2.25 -4.28
C ALA A 227 14.74 1.33 -5.51
N CYS A 228 14.31 1.90 -6.64
CA CYS A 228 14.17 1.15 -7.88
C CYS A 228 15.54 0.74 -8.42
N PRO A 229 15.68 -0.54 -8.83
CA PRO A 229 16.95 -1.04 -9.35
C PRO A 229 17.29 -0.35 -10.68
N ALA A 230 18.59 -0.19 -10.92
CA ALA A 230 19.09 0.24 -12.22
C ALA A 230 18.76 -0.78 -13.32
N SER A 231 18.80 -0.34 -14.57
CA SER A 231 18.60 -1.21 -15.72
C SER A 231 19.71 -2.26 -15.81
N TYR A 232 19.33 -3.52 -16.06
CA TYR A 232 20.26 -4.65 -16.14
C TYR A 232 21.34 -4.46 -17.21
N ASN A 233 20.99 -3.89 -18.37
CA ASN A 233 21.93 -3.61 -19.45
C ASN A 233 22.50 -2.18 -19.40
N GLY A 234 22.30 -1.46 -18.31
CA GLY A 234 22.75 -0.07 -18.15
C GLY A 234 22.00 0.97 -19.00
N VAL A 235 20.98 0.57 -19.76
CA VAL A 235 20.22 1.46 -20.64
C VAL A 235 18.91 1.88 -19.99
N GLY A 236 18.63 3.18 -19.99
CA GLY A 236 17.42 3.77 -19.41
C GLY A 236 17.57 4.12 -17.93
N GLN A 237 16.59 4.85 -17.39
CA GLN A 237 16.63 5.37 -16.02
C GLN A 237 15.59 4.70 -15.12
N PRO A 238 15.91 4.42 -13.84
CA PRO A 238 14.94 3.89 -12.90
C PRO A 238 13.84 4.92 -12.63
N VAL A 239 12.58 4.49 -12.75
CA VAL A 239 11.41 5.32 -12.49
C VAL A 239 10.40 4.56 -11.65
N CYS A 240 9.72 5.28 -10.76
CA CYS A 240 8.56 4.76 -10.05
C CYS A 240 7.28 5.18 -10.75
N ARG A 241 6.39 4.23 -11.03
CA ARG A 241 5.08 4.52 -11.63
C ARG A 241 4.00 3.74 -10.93
N GLY A 242 3.15 4.44 -10.18
CA GLY A 242 2.04 3.83 -9.42
C GLY A 242 2.55 2.87 -8.35
N GLY A 243 3.67 3.20 -7.70
CA GLY A 243 4.26 2.37 -6.65
C GLY A 243 4.98 1.12 -7.15
N SER A 244 5.17 0.99 -8.47
CA SER A 244 5.93 -0.10 -9.09
C SER A 244 7.16 0.43 -9.80
N CYS A 245 8.31 -0.19 -9.52
CA CYS A 245 9.56 0.12 -10.20
C CYS A 245 9.52 -0.30 -11.66
N ARG A 246 10.08 0.56 -12.53
CA ARG A 246 10.19 0.38 -13.98
C ARG A 246 11.47 1.07 -14.46
N ILE A 247 11.84 0.79 -15.70
CA ILE A 247 12.87 1.57 -16.41
C ILE A 247 12.18 2.44 -17.46
N ALA A 248 12.50 3.74 -17.45
CA ALA A 248 12.20 4.66 -18.53
C ALA A 248 13.22 4.42 -19.65
N CYS A 249 12.75 3.83 -20.73
CA CYS A 249 13.58 3.43 -21.85
C CYS A 249 13.69 4.54 -22.90
N PRO A 250 14.86 4.70 -23.55
CA PRO A 250 15.03 5.62 -24.68
C PRO A 250 14.02 5.34 -25.80
N PRO A 251 13.68 6.35 -26.62
CA PRO A 251 12.82 6.17 -27.79
C PRO A 251 13.31 5.02 -28.68
N GLY A 252 12.38 4.19 -29.16
CA GLY A 252 12.70 2.98 -29.95
C GLY A 252 12.96 1.73 -29.12
N THR A 253 13.12 1.85 -27.80
CA THR A 253 13.29 0.71 -26.90
C THR A 253 12.12 0.58 -25.92
N VAL A 254 11.86 -0.64 -25.45
CA VAL A 254 10.75 -0.97 -24.54
C VAL A 254 11.26 -1.60 -23.25
N ASN A 255 10.62 -1.28 -22.15
CA ASN A 255 10.91 -1.88 -20.84
C ASN A 255 10.48 -3.36 -20.84
N ARG A 256 11.41 -4.25 -20.49
CA ARG A 256 11.22 -5.69 -20.34
C ARG A 256 11.76 -6.18 -19.00
N LEU A 257 11.25 -7.32 -18.56
CA LEU A 257 11.79 -8.10 -17.46
C LEU A 257 12.69 -9.20 -18.03
N THR A 258 13.77 -9.50 -17.34
CA THR A 258 14.58 -10.70 -17.61
C THR A 258 13.73 -11.96 -17.51
N GLN A 259 14.19 -13.07 -18.11
CA GLN A 259 13.41 -14.31 -18.18
C GLN A 259 13.09 -14.89 -16.78
N ASP A 260 13.99 -14.69 -15.83
CA ASP A 260 13.85 -15.01 -14.41
C ASP A 260 13.08 -13.95 -13.60
N ARG A 261 12.66 -12.85 -14.25
CA ARG A 261 11.91 -11.71 -13.68
C ARG A 261 12.64 -10.99 -12.54
N SER A 262 13.96 -11.11 -12.47
CA SER A 262 14.78 -10.51 -11.41
C SER A 262 15.14 -9.05 -11.68
N ALA A 263 15.24 -8.64 -12.95
CA ALA A 263 15.67 -7.30 -13.32
C ALA A 263 14.90 -6.73 -14.52
N PHE A 264 14.86 -5.40 -14.59
CA PHE A 264 14.31 -4.67 -15.74
C PHE A 264 15.41 -4.25 -16.70
N TYR A 265 15.11 -4.18 -17.99
CA TYR A 265 16.03 -3.70 -19.01
C TYR A 265 15.29 -3.08 -20.20
N CYS A 266 16.01 -2.31 -21.01
CA CYS A 266 15.47 -1.78 -22.27
C CYS A 266 15.85 -2.70 -23.44
N TYR A 267 14.85 -3.12 -24.20
CA TYR A 267 15.00 -3.98 -25.37
C TYR A 267 14.55 -3.27 -26.64
N GLY A 268 15.27 -3.48 -27.74
CA GLY A 268 14.98 -2.90 -29.05
C GLY A 268 16.14 -2.05 -29.56
N THR A 269 15.94 -1.43 -30.72
CA THR A 269 16.89 -0.52 -31.35
C THR A 269 16.51 0.92 -31.03
N PRO A 270 17.40 1.71 -30.39
CA PRO A 270 17.13 3.11 -30.15
C PRO A 270 16.87 3.84 -31.47
N LEU A 271 15.84 4.69 -31.51
CA LEU A 271 15.62 5.56 -32.65
C LEU A 271 16.62 6.72 -32.56
N GLY A 272 17.59 6.76 -33.48
CA GLY A 272 18.56 7.86 -33.59
C GLY A 272 20.02 7.51 -33.28
N VAL A 273 20.45 6.26 -33.50
CA VAL A 273 21.88 5.91 -33.70
C VAL A 273 22.12 5.74 -35.18
#